data_AF-A0A662ANB4-F1
#
_entry.id   AF-A0A662ANB4-F1
#
_cell.length_a   1.000
_cell.length_b   1.000
_cell.length_c   1.000
_cell.angle_alpha   90.00
_cell.angle_beta   90.00
_cell.angle_gamma   90.00
#
_symmetry.space_group_name_H-M   'P 1'
#
loop_
_entity.id
_entity.type
_entity.pdbx_description
1 polymer ?
#
loop_
_entity_poly.entity_id
_entity_poly.type
_entity_poly.pdbx_seq_one_letter_code
_entity_poly.pdbx_strand_id
1 'polypeptide(L)'
;MKEVLKNYFKINKKNLQTGMFTIAAIDGYRTAFTFSEIFNRTDQSEVLIVDEKHSERDGKFSLYAPGDFFSDRALKAISEIRFEHK
;
A
#
# COMPACT_ATOMS: atom_id res chain seq x y z
N MET A 1 -4.75 -3.95 2.47
CA MET A 1 -3.36 -3.63 2.84
C MET A 1 -3.18 -3.55 4.35
N LYS A 2 -3.99 -2.75 5.06
CA LYS A 2 -4.03 -2.67 6.54
C LYS A 2 -3.98 -4.04 7.23
N GLU A 3 -4.81 -4.97 6.80
CA GLU A 3 -4.89 -6.34 7.36
C GLU A 3 -3.60 -7.15 7.25
N VAL A 4 -2.80 -6.90 6.21
CA VAL A 4 -1.48 -7.54 6.03
C VAL A 4 -0.44 -6.83 6.89
N LEU A 5 -0.42 -5.50 6.86
CA LEU A 5 0.63 -4.69 7.48
C LEU A 5 0.49 -4.57 9.01
N LYS A 6 -0.71 -4.75 9.58
CA LYS A 6 -0.93 -4.67 11.04
C LYS A 6 -0.11 -5.69 11.84
N ASN A 7 0.31 -6.79 11.19
CA ASN A 7 1.14 -7.82 11.82
C ASN A 7 2.62 -7.40 11.94
N TYR A 8 3.05 -6.40 11.17
CA TYR A 8 4.44 -5.94 11.11
C TYR A 8 4.64 -4.58 11.79
N PHE A 9 3.60 -3.74 11.83
CA PHE A 9 3.70 -2.37 12.34
C PHE A 9 2.67 -2.08 13.42
N LYS A 10 3.10 -1.47 14.52
CA LYS A 10 2.22 -1.04 15.61
C LYS A 10 1.53 0.27 15.25
N ILE A 11 0.24 0.37 15.53
CA ILE A 11 -0.50 1.63 15.46
C ILE A 11 -0.15 2.43 16.73
N ASN A 12 0.60 3.51 16.55
CA ASN A 12 0.96 4.43 17.64
C ASN A 12 1.01 5.87 17.10
N LYS A 13 1.07 6.84 18.02
CA LYS A 13 1.07 8.27 17.69
C LYS A 13 2.20 8.65 16.73
N LYS A 14 3.42 8.14 16.95
CA LYS A 14 4.58 8.45 16.09
C LYS A 14 4.35 7.97 14.66
N ASN A 15 3.92 6.73 14.49
CA ASN A 15 3.68 6.12 13.18
C ASN A 15 2.56 6.86 12.44
N LEU A 16 1.44 7.16 13.12
CA LEU A 16 0.33 7.92 12.52
C LEU A 16 0.76 9.31 12.04
N GLN A 17 1.64 9.99 12.78
CA GLN A 17 2.07 11.36 12.48
C GLN A 17 3.17 11.46 11.41
N THR A 18 4.08 10.49 11.35
CA THR A 18 5.35 10.63 10.58
C THR A 18 5.68 9.44 9.69
N GLY A 19 4.95 8.34 9.83
CA GLY A 19 5.23 7.11 9.10
C GLY A 19 4.79 7.21 7.64
N MET A 20 5.62 6.68 6.74
CA MET A 20 5.38 6.60 5.31
C MET A 20 5.69 5.19 4.81
N PHE A 21 4.85 4.69 3.91
CA PHE A 21 5.10 3.49 3.13
C PHE A 21 5.49 3.87 1.72
N THR A 22 6.54 3.25 1.20
CA THR A 22 6.86 3.26 -0.24
C THR A 22 6.66 1.85 -0.78
N ILE A 23 5.85 1.71 -1.82
CA ILE A 23 5.63 0.44 -2.51
C ILE A 23 6.26 0.53 -3.89
N ALA A 24 7.03 -0.49 -4.27
CA ALA A 24 7.63 -0.57 -5.59
C ALA A 24 7.11 -1.77 -6.38
N ALA A 25 7.00 -1.57 -7.69
CA ALA A 25 6.79 -2.62 -8.68
C ALA A 25 8.14 -3.22 -9.11
N ILE A 26 8.10 -4.36 -9.81
CA ILE A 26 9.30 -4.98 -10.41
C ILE A 26 9.98 -4.10 -11.46
N ASP A 27 9.22 -3.21 -12.12
CA ASP A 27 9.72 -2.28 -13.15
C ASP A 27 10.34 -1.00 -12.57
N GLY A 28 10.35 -0.88 -11.24
CA GLY A 28 10.89 0.28 -10.53
C GLY A 28 9.91 1.43 -10.32
N TYR A 29 8.68 1.35 -10.83
CA TYR A 29 7.63 2.32 -10.51
C TYR A 29 7.32 2.29 -9.01
N ARG A 30 7.08 3.46 -8.40
CA ARG A 30 6.89 3.60 -6.96
C ARG A 30 5.69 4.48 -6.65
N THR A 31 4.95 4.09 -5.62
CA THR A 31 3.90 4.90 -5.00
C THR A 31 4.15 5.02 -3.49
N ALA A 32 3.62 6.07 -2.87
CA ALA A 32 3.76 6.31 -1.45
C ALA A 32 2.39 6.55 -0.79
N PHE A 33 2.28 6.04 0.44
CA PHE A 33 1.12 6.25 1.31
C PHE A 33 1.59 6.58 2.71
N THR A 34 0.98 7.58 3.34
CA THR A 34 1.18 7.82 4.76
C THR A 34 0.66 6.64 5.57
N PHE A 35 1.22 6.42 6.77
CA PHE A 35 0.72 5.42 7.69
C PHE A 35 -0.76 5.66 8.01
N SER A 36 -1.18 6.93 8.12
CA SER A 36 -2.57 7.31 8.38
C SER A 36 -3.51 6.97 7.21
N GLU A 37 -3.08 7.11 5.95
CA GLU A 37 -3.88 6.67 4.79
C GLU A 37 -4.15 5.15 4.81
N ILE A 38 -3.24 4.35 5.39
CA ILE A 38 -3.43 2.90 5.48
C ILE A 38 -4.23 2.49 6.73
N PHE A 39 -3.98 3.12 7.88
CA PHE A 39 -4.49 2.64 9.17
C PHE A 39 -5.61 3.48 9.79
N ASN A 40 -5.85 4.72 9.33
CA ASN A 40 -6.75 5.69 9.97
C ASN A 40 -7.85 6.20 9.04
N ARG A 41 -8.31 5.37 8.10
CA ARG A 41 -9.49 5.66 7.28
C ARG A 41 -10.76 5.08 7.90
N THR A 42 -11.88 5.78 7.70
CA THR A 42 -13.21 5.38 8.17
C THR A 42 -14.26 5.42 7.05
N ASP A 43 -13.85 5.69 5.81
CA ASP A 43 -14.71 5.89 4.65
C ASP A 43 -14.88 4.63 3.79
N GLN A 44 -14.49 3.47 4.33
CA GLN A 44 -14.50 2.16 3.64
C GLN A 44 -13.67 2.12 2.34
N SER A 45 -12.88 3.15 2.05
CA SER A 45 -12.06 3.25 0.85
C SER A 45 -10.61 2.84 1.16
N GLU A 46 -10.46 1.67 1.78
CA GLU A 46 -9.17 1.15 2.23
C GLU A 46 -8.30 0.72 1.04
N VAL A 47 -6.99 0.94 1.13
CA VAL A 47 -6.05 0.42 0.15
C VAL A 47 -5.94 -1.10 0.32
N LEU A 48 -6.10 -1.85 -0.77
CA LEU A 48 -6.07 -3.30 -0.82
C LEU A 48 -4.83 -3.80 -1.54
N ILE A 49 -4.31 -4.94 -1.07
CA ILE A 49 -3.37 -5.76 -1.84
C ILE A 49 -4.21 -6.91 -2.38
N VAL A 50 -4.25 -7.04 -3.69
CA VAL A 50 -5.04 -8.06 -4.39
C VAL A 50 -4.09 -9.17 -4.85
N ASP A 51 -4.43 -10.42 -4.56
CA ASP A 51 -3.75 -11.60 -5.11
C ASP A 51 -4.39 -11.94 -6.46
N GLU A 52 -3.70 -11.58 -7.53
CA GLU A 52 -4.09 -11.80 -8.93
C GLU A 52 -3.80 -13.25 -9.31
N LYS A 53 -4.57 -14.18 -8.72
CA LYS A 53 -4.47 -15.61 -9.00
C LYS A 53 -4.52 -15.83 -10.53
N HIS A 54 -3.47 -16.43 -11.08
CA HIS A 54 -3.27 -16.73 -12.52
C HIS A 54 -2.79 -15.57 -13.41
N SER A 55 -2.28 -14.49 -12.83
CA SER A 55 -1.53 -13.48 -13.60
C SER A 55 -0.10 -13.96 -13.88
N GLU A 56 0.13 -14.55 -15.06
CA GLU A 56 1.49 -14.90 -15.52
C GLU A 56 2.28 -13.68 -16.02
N ARG A 57 1.59 -12.59 -16.39
CA ARG A 57 2.21 -11.41 -17.04
C ARG A 57 2.32 -10.18 -16.14
N ASP A 58 1.36 -9.97 -15.24
CA ASP A 58 1.23 -8.71 -14.50
C ASP A 58 1.69 -8.83 -13.02
N GLY A 59 2.36 -9.93 -12.68
CA GLY A 59 2.78 -10.27 -11.32
C GLY A 59 1.62 -10.72 -10.44
N LYS A 60 1.96 -11.30 -9.28
CA LYS A 60 0.99 -11.92 -8.37
C LYS A 60 0.19 -10.92 -7.54
N PHE A 61 0.79 -9.78 -7.19
CA PHE A 61 0.18 -8.83 -6.26
C PHE A 61 0.02 -7.46 -6.91
N SER A 62 -1.17 -6.89 -6.79
CA SER A 62 -1.50 -5.53 -7.25
C SER A 62 -2.06 -4.68 -6.10
N LEU A 63 -1.94 -3.36 -6.23
CA LEU A 63 -2.54 -2.38 -5.34
C LEU A 63 -3.84 -1.86 -5.94
N TYR A 64 -4.89 -1.88 -5.12
CA TYR A 64 -6.15 -1.22 -5.41
C TYR A 64 -6.41 -0.13 -4.38
N ALA A 65 -6.49 1.12 -4.83
CA ALA A 65 -6.67 2.29 -3.98
C ALA A 65 -7.99 3.01 -4.34
N PRO A 66 -9.15 2.54 -3.83
CA PRO A 66 -10.46 3.07 -4.22
C PRO A 66 -10.70 4.51 -3.77
N GLY A 67 -9.96 4.98 -2.76
CA GLY A 67 -10.03 6.35 -2.28
C GLY A 67 -9.30 7.37 -3.17
N ASP A 68 -8.63 6.92 -4.22
CA ASP A 68 -7.86 7.77 -5.12
C ASP A 68 -8.66 8.09 -6.37
N PHE A 69 -8.63 9.36 -6.76
CA PHE A 69 -9.26 9.79 -8.01
C PHE A 69 -8.41 9.39 -9.24
N PHE A 70 -7.08 9.37 -9.09
CA PHE A 70 -6.14 9.02 -10.16
C PHE A 70 -5.67 7.57 -10.03
N SER A 71 -5.39 6.93 -11.16
CA SER A 71 -4.93 5.53 -11.22
C SER A 71 -3.42 5.38 -11.06
N ASP A 72 -2.68 6.47 -10.84
CA ASP A 72 -1.23 6.46 -10.69
C ASP A 72 -0.78 5.61 -9.49
N ARG A 73 -1.57 5.57 -8.41
CA ARG A 73 -1.27 4.73 -7.25
C ARG A 73 -1.78 3.27 -7.37
N ALA A 74 -2.43 2.89 -8.47
CA ALA A 74 -2.86 1.51 -8.75
C ALA A 74 -1.73 0.68 -9.38
N LEU A 75 -0.78 0.28 -8.53
CA LEU A 75 0.46 -0.39 -8.94
C LEU A 75 0.28 -1.90 -9.15
N LYS A 76 0.89 -2.47 -10.20
CA LYS A 76 0.92 -3.92 -10.47
C LYS A 76 2.29 -4.52 -10.16
N ALA A 77 2.35 -5.85 -10.05
CA ALA A 77 3.59 -6.59 -9.80
C ALA A 77 4.42 -6.05 -8.62
N ILE A 78 3.81 -5.96 -7.43
CA ILE A 78 4.48 -5.48 -6.20
C ILE A 78 5.73 -6.34 -5.92
N SER A 79 6.89 -5.69 -5.79
CA SER A 79 8.17 -6.31 -5.46
C SER A 79 8.60 -6.05 -4.02
N GLU A 80 8.32 -4.86 -3.49
CA GLU A 80 8.69 -4.48 -2.11
C GLU A 80 7.72 -3.46 -1.49
N ILE A 81 7.63 -3.49 -0.15
CA ILE A 81 6.99 -2.47 0.66
C ILE A 81 8.00 -2.05 1.73
N ARG A 82 8.37 -0.76 1.76
CA ARG A 82 9.30 -0.18 2.73
C ARG A 82 8.56 0.78 3.65
N PHE A 83 8.95 0.81 4.93
CA PHE A 83 8.40 1.72 5.94
C PHE A 83 9.51 2.60 6.51
N GLU A 84 9.28 3.91 6.48
CA GLU A 84 10.25 4.92 6.91
C GLU A 84 9.54 6.04 7.68
N HIS A 85 10.29 6.77 8.51
CA HIS A 85 9.84 8.02 9.11
C HIS A 85 10.41 9.20 8.31
N LYS A 86 9.60 10.24 8.11
CA LYS A 86 10.12 11.55 7.72
C LYS A 86 10.96 12.17 8.83
#